data_AF-A0A023X3T7-F1
#
_entry.id   AF-A0A023X3T7-F1
#
_cell.length_a   1.000
_cell.length_b   1.000
_cell.length_c   1.000
_cell.angle_alpha   90.00
_cell.angle_beta   90.00
_cell.angle_gamma   90.00
#
_symmetry.space_group_name_H-M   'P 1'
#
loop_
_entity.id
_entity.type
_entity.pdbx_description
1 polymer ?
#
loop_
_entity_poly.entity_id
_entity_poly.type
_entity_poly.pdbx_seq_one_letter_code
_entity_poly.pdbx_strand_id
1 'polypeptide(L)'
;MRTALSRLLWLTLGVFTLWMAASALSDALLTGRAWLPVTSLLLGVLVVLSGVLLLDEWRRNPLSETERGEWTGPMLAYSLVFAITFFVFGYSFLGWYFS
;
A
#
# COMPACT_ATOMS: atom_id res chain seq x y z
N MET A 1 5.36 6.39 17.63
CA MET A 1 4.48 5.48 16.85
C MET A 1 4.57 5.74 15.34
N ARG A 2 4.35 6.98 14.85
CA ARG A 2 4.43 7.33 13.41
C ARG A 2 5.73 6.88 12.71
N THR A 3 6.88 7.10 13.33
CA THR A 3 8.18 6.70 12.78
C THR A 3 8.30 5.18 12.59
N ALA A 4 7.69 4.39 13.50
CA ALA A 4 7.68 2.93 13.39
C ALA A 4 6.74 2.46 12.25
N LEU A 5 5.53 3.03 12.15
CA LEU A 5 4.59 2.74 11.06
C LEU A 5 5.15 3.13 9.69
N SER A 6 5.80 4.29 9.59
CA SER A 6 6.45 4.70 8.33
C SER A 6 7.61 3.79 7.95
N ARG A 7 8.44 3.36 8.91
CA ARG A 7 9.48 2.36 8.65
C ARG A 7 8.88 1.04 8.17
N LEU A 8 7.82 0.58 8.82
CA LEU A 8 7.12 -0.64 8.43
C LEU A 8 6.51 -0.53 7.03
N LEU A 9 5.95 0.63 6.67
CA LEU A 9 5.44 0.89 5.32
C LEU A 9 6.56 0.76 4.29
N TRP A 10 7.70 1.41 4.52
CA TRP A 10 8.83 1.37 3.57
C TRP A 10 9.46 -0.02 3.48
N LEU A 11 9.56 -0.75 4.60
CA LEU A 11 10.02 -2.14 4.60
C LEU A 11 9.06 -3.03 3.80
N THR A 12 7.76 -2.92 4.05
CA THR A 12 6.73 -3.69 3.34
C THR A 12 6.76 -3.37 1.84
N LEU A 13 6.93 -2.10 1.49
CA LEU A 13 7.05 -1.67 0.09
C LEU A 13 8.30 -2.27 -0.56
N GLY A 14 9.44 -2.30 0.15
CA GLY A 14 10.67 -2.96 -0.30
C GLY A 14 10.45 -4.45 -0.55
N VAL A 15 9.84 -5.16 0.39
CA VAL A 15 9.49 -6.59 0.24
C VAL A 15 8.56 -6.81 -0.95
N PHE A 16 7.53 -5.97 -1.10
CA PHE A 16 6.60 -6.04 -2.23
C PHE A 16 7.32 -5.85 -3.57
N THR A 17 8.21 -4.86 -3.66
CA THR A 17 8.97 -4.59 -4.88
C THR A 17 9.89 -5.76 -5.22
N LEU A 18 10.56 -6.35 -4.23
CA LEU A 18 11.39 -7.54 -4.41
C LEU A 18 10.58 -8.76 -4.84
N TRP A 19 9.39 -8.96 -4.26
CA TRP A 19 8.46 -10.01 -4.67
C TRP A 19 8.03 -9.85 -6.12
N MET A 20 7.67 -8.63 -6.54
CA MET A 20 7.34 -8.33 -7.93
C MET A 20 8.49 -8.59 -8.88
N ALA A 21 9.72 -8.19 -8.51
CA ALA A 21 10.91 -8.43 -9.30
C ALA A 21 11.24 -9.93 -9.43
N ALA A 22 11.17 -10.67 -8.31
CA ALA A 22 11.43 -12.11 -8.30
C ALA A 22 10.44 -12.87 -9.19
N SER A 23 9.16 -12.48 -9.16
CA SER A 23 8.16 -13.13 -10.00
C SER A 23 8.25 -12.72 -11.45
N ALA A 24 8.58 -11.46 -11.77
CA ALA A 24 8.85 -11.07 -13.15
C ALA A 24 9.98 -11.90 -13.80
N LEU A 25 10.91 -12.42 -12.99
CA LEU A 25 12.01 -13.28 -13.44
C LEU A 25 11.67 -14.78 -13.45
N SER A 26 10.47 -15.17 -13.00
CA SER A 26 10.08 -16.58 -12.85
C SER A 26 8.64 -16.84 -13.28
N ASP A 27 8.48 -17.48 -14.43
CA ASP A 27 7.16 -17.93 -14.93
C ASP A 27 6.45 -18.85 -13.93
N ALA A 28 7.19 -19.66 -13.18
CA ALA A 28 6.64 -20.53 -12.15
C ALA A 28 6.03 -19.76 -10.97
N LEU A 29 6.58 -18.58 -10.63
CA LEU A 29 6.02 -17.71 -9.61
C LEU A 29 4.87 -16.85 -10.14
N LEU A 30 4.85 -16.49 -11.42
CA LEU A 30 3.74 -15.74 -12.04
C LEU A 30 2.49 -16.61 -12.25
N THR A 31 2.69 -17.87 -12.65
CA THR A 31 1.60 -18.83 -12.92
C THR A 31 1.28 -19.72 -11.71
N GLY A 32 2.11 -19.67 -10.67
CA GLY A 32 1.92 -20.42 -9.45
C GLY A 32 0.69 -19.93 -8.67
N ARG A 33 -0.09 -20.88 -8.14
CA ARG A 33 -1.25 -20.60 -7.25
C ARG A 33 -0.93 -19.71 -6.04
N ALA A 34 0.34 -19.62 -5.64
CA ALA A 34 0.79 -18.78 -4.53
C ALA A 34 0.97 -17.29 -4.90
N TRP A 35 0.98 -16.94 -6.18
CA TRP A 35 1.19 -15.55 -6.63
C TRP A 35 0.14 -14.58 -6.08
N LEU A 36 -1.12 -14.87 -6.38
CA LEU A 36 -2.24 -14.01 -6.01
C LEU A 36 -2.42 -13.83 -4.49
N PRO A 37 -2.35 -14.87 -3.64
CA PRO A 37 -2.52 -14.68 -2.19
C PRO A 37 -1.36 -13.90 -1.56
N VAL A 38 -0.10 -14.13 -1.96
CA VAL A 38 1.05 -13.38 -1.41
C VAL A 38 1.01 -11.91 -1.84
N THR A 39 0.73 -11.66 -3.12
CA THR A 39 0.57 -10.30 -3.65
C THR A 39 -0.58 -9.58 -2.94
N SER A 40 -1.73 -10.24 -2.76
CA SER A 40 -2.88 -9.68 -2.06
C SER A 40 -2.55 -9.36 -0.59
N LEU A 41 -1.85 -10.26 0.10
CA LEU A 41 -1.44 -10.02 1.48
C LEU A 41 -0.55 -8.78 1.61
N LEU A 42 0.50 -8.68 0.79
CA LEU A 42 1.44 -7.56 0.83
C LEU A 42 0.75 -6.23 0.51
N LEU A 43 -0.12 -6.21 -0.50
CA LEU A 43 -0.90 -5.03 -0.86
C LEU A 43 -1.89 -4.66 0.25
N GLY A 44 -2.57 -5.62 0.86
CA GLY A 44 -3.47 -5.37 1.99
C GLY A 44 -2.75 -4.73 3.18
N VAL A 45 -1.54 -5.19 3.50
CA VAL A 45 -0.71 -4.55 4.54
C VAL A 45 -0.35 -3.12 4.15
N LEU A 46 0.05 -2.87 2.90
CA LEU A 46 0.37 -1.53 2.41
C LEU A 46 -0.84 -0.58 2.48
N VAL A 47 -2.04 -1.06 2.12
CA VAL A 47 -3.30 -0.31 2.23
C VAL A 47 -3.55 0.09 3.68
N VAL A 48 -3.43 -0.84 4.62
CA VAL A 48 -3.66 -0.54 6.04
C VAL A 48 -2.63 0.46 6.56
N LEU A 49 -1.33 0.26 6.28
CA LEU A 49 -0.28 1.15 6.78
C LEU A 49 -0.38 2.56 6.20
N SER A 50 -0.59 2.68 4.89
CA SER A 50 -0.75 3.97 4.22
C SER A 50 -2.03 4.68 4.65
N GLY A 51 -3.14 3.96 4.80
CA GLY A 51 -4.41 4.51 5.29
C GLY A 51 -4.30 5.03 6.73
N VAL A 52 -3.68 4.27 7.64
CA VAL A 52 -3.46 4.72 9.03
C VAL A 52 -2.56 5.96 9.09
N LEU A 53 -1.48 6.00 8.30
CA LEU A 53 -0.59 7.16 8.24
C LEU A 53 -1.26 8.39 7.62
N LEU A 54 -2.07 8.20 6.58
CA LEU A 54 -2.87 9.26 5.98
C LEU A 54 -3.88 9.83 6.97
N LEU A 55 -4.60 8.97 7.70
CA LEU A 55 -5.54 9.37 8.74
C LEU A 55 -4.85 10.11 9.89
N ASP A 56 -3.67 9.66 10.33
CA ASP A 56 -2.86 10.35 11.34
C ASP A 56 -2.45 11.75 10.86
N GLU A 57 -2.06 11.88 9.59
CA GLU A 57 -1.67 13.17 9.02
C GLU A 57 -2.86 14.12 8.86
N TRP A 58 -4.01 13.64 8.40
CA TRP A 58 -5.26 14.42 8.33
C TRP A 58 -5.74 14.92 9.70
N ARG A 59 -5.61 14.11 10.74
CA ARG A 59 -5.99 14.51 12.11
C ARG A 59 -5.10 15.62 12.67
N ARG A 60 -3.84 15.68 12.24
CA ARG A 60 -2.86 16.67 12.73
C ARG A 60 -2.89 17.97 11.94
N ASN A 61 -3.27 17.91 10.67
CA ASN A 61 -3.39 19.06 9.79
C ASN A 61 -4.78 19.03 9.14
N PRO A 62 -5.85 19.36 9.89
CA PRO A 62 -7.20 19.34 9.34
C PRO A 62 -7.31 20.33 8.18
N LEU A 63 -7.92 19.91 7.07
CA LEU A 63 -8.11 20.77 5.89
C LEU A 63 -8.90 22.06 6.21
N SER A 64 -9.73 22.02 7.26
CA SER A 64 -10.48 23.17 7.77
C SER A 64 -9.60 24.24 8.42
N GLU A 65 -8.39 23.88 8.85
CA GLU A 65 -7.45 24.78 9.53
C GLU A 65 -6.31 25.25 8.61
N THR A 66 -6.15 24.62 7.43
CA THR A 66 -5.19 25.06 6.41
C THR A 66 -5.79 26.21 5.59
N GLU A 67 -5.12 27.38 5.55
CA GLU A 67 -5.59 28.62 4.89
C GLU A 67 -6.02 28.46 3.41
N ARG A 68 -5.56 27.40 2.75
CA ARG A 68 -5.87 27.09 1.34
C ARG A 68 -6.37 25.66 1.08
N GLY A 69 -6.61 24.86 2.11
CA GLY A 69 -6.91 23.43 1.92
C GLY A 69 -5.76 22.64 1.29
N GLU A 70 -4.52 23.12 1.43
CA GLU A 70 -3.35 22.53 0.78
C GLU A 70 -2.99 21.20 1.44
N TRP A 71 -2.82 20.16 0.62
CA TRP A 71 -2.36 18.86 1.11
C TRP A 71 -0.88 18.93 1.43
N THR A 72 -0.49 18.40 2.59
CA THR A 72 0.94 18.30 2.93
C THR A 72 1.61 17.26 2.02
N GLY A 73 2.91 17.42 1.75
CA GLY A 73 3.68 16.43 0.97
C GLY A 73 3.50 14.98 1.48
N PRO A 74 3.56 14.73 2.80
CA PRO A 74 3.24 13.42 3.38
C PRO A 74 1.82 12.93 3.09
N MET A 75 0.79 13.79 3.17
CA MET A 75 -0.58 13.40 2.81
C MET A 75 -0.66 12.90 1.38
N LEU A 76 -0.09 13.65 0.42
CA LEU A 76 -0.07 13.27 -0.99
C LEU A 76 0.65 11.94 -1.21
N ALA A 77 1.79 11.74 -0.56
CA ALA A 77 2.54 10.49 -0.67
C ALA A 77 1.75 9.30 -0.14
N TYR A 78 1.19 9.39 1.08
CA TYR A 78 0.43 8.29 1.68
C TYR A 78 -0.88 8.04 0.94
N SER A 79 -1.57 9.08 0.46
CA SER A 79 -2.78 8.92 -0.34
C SER A 79 -2.51 8.24 -1.68
N LEU A 80 -1.38 8.55 -2.32
CA LEU A 80 -1.04 7.94 -3.61
C LEU A 80 -0.72 6.46 -3.42
N VAL A 81 0.10 6.11 -2.42
CA VAL A 81 0.39 4.72 -2.06
C VAL A 81 -0.91 4.00 -1.71
N PHE A 82 -1.77 4.60 -0.89
CA PHE A 82 -3.06 4.04 -0.51
C PHE A 82 -3.94 3.76 -1.73
N ALA A 83 -4.17 4.75 -2.59
CA ALA A 83 -5.04 4.61 -3.75
C ALA A 83 -4.55 3.49 -4.69
N ILE A 84 -3.27 3.52 -5.07
CA ILE A 84 -2.69 2.50 -5.96
C ILE A 84 -2.81 1.12 -5.33
N THR A 85 -2.36 0.96 -4.09
CA THR A 85 -2.36 -0.35 -3.42
C THR A 85 -3.77 -0.87 -3.17
N PHE A 86 -4.75 0.01 -2.91
CA PHE A 86 -6.14 -0.36 -2.69
C PHE A 86 -6.79 -0.95 -3.94
N PHE A 87 -6.62 -0.30 -5.10
CA PHE A 87 -7.17 -0.82 -6.36
C PHE A 87 -6.50 -2.12 -6.78
N VAL A 88 -5.17 -2.22 -6.68
CA VAL A 88 -4.45 -3.45 -7.03
C VAL A 88 -4.75 -4.57 -6.03
N PHE A 89 -4.91 -4.25 -4.74
CA PHE A 89 -5.36 -5.20 -3.72
C PHE A 89 -6.74 -5.75 -4.07
N GLY A 90 -7.71 -4.89 -4.34
CA GLY A 90 -9.06 -5.31 -4.71
C GLY A 90 -9.05 -6.23 -5.93
N TYR A 91 -8.33 -5.86 -6.99
CA TYR A 91 -8.20 -6.69 -8.18
C TYR A 91 -7.57 -8.07 -7.88
N SER A 92 -6.44 -8.08 -7.17
CA SER A 92 -5.68 -9.30 -6.87
C SER A 92 -6.44 -10.22 -5.90
N PHE A 93 -7.08 -9.63 -4.89
CA PHE A 93 -7.86 -10.34 -3.88
C PHE A 93 -9.10 -10.98 -4.48
N LEU A 94 -9.86 -10.24 -5.30
CA LEU A 94 -11.04 -10.79 -5.98
C LEU A 94 -10.62 -11.90 -6.97
N GLY A 95 -9.53 -11.69 -7.72
CA GLY A 95 -8.99 -12.70 -8.61
C GLY A 95 -8.61 -14.00 -7.90
N TRP A 96 -8.04 -13.91 -6.70
CA TRP A 96 -7.75 -15.09 -5.86
C TRP A 96 -8.99 -15.71 -5.22
N TYR A 97 -9.89 -14.89 -4.67
CA TYR A 97 -11.05 -15.37 -3.92
C TYR A 97 -12.04 -16.13 -4.80
N PHE A 98 -12.12 -15.79 -6.08
CA PHE A 98 -13.02 -16.42 -7.05
C PHE A 98 -12.36 -17.43 -8.01
N SER A 99 -11.06 -17.73 -7.84
CA SER A 99 -10.30 -18.74 -8.62
C SER A 99 -10.26 -20.10 -7.95
#